data_AF-A0A3M1DIU3-F1
#
_entry.id   AF-A0A3M1DIU3-F1
#
_cell.length_a   1.000
_cell.length_b   1.000
_cell.length_c   1.000
_cell.angle_alpha   90.00
_cell.angle_beta   90.00
_cell.angle_gamma   90.00
#
_symmetry.space_group_name_H-M   'P 1'
#
loop_
_entity.id
_entity.type
_entity.pdbx_description
1 polymer ?
#
loop_
_entity_poly.entity_id
_entity_poly.type
_entity_poly.pdbx_seq_one_letter_code
_entity_poly.pdbx_strand_id
1 'polypeptide(L)'
;MAEPNLEMLTMLGRLALATALGLLIGLERGWSQRAAREGARLAGLRTFALVGLLGALAGEAGTAGAAWFPALVFLGLTALVIAGHLVEARQTEDYGLTTEIALLVTYVLGLSVSQGHLLTASSVAVVVTILLGMKPQLHRWLQRLEPVEIHALMQLALISVVLLPVLPDRGFGPWEALNPYRIWLMVVLISAISFAGYFATRIAGPRRGLMLTALGGGLASSTAVTLNYARLGREQQALQGLLAAGVLAASTTMFPHPGGGGAGGTFAAAPPAAAGGADDLERLSHGLVAVAGDGERGRCGGISPAQPL
;
A
#
# COMPACT_ATOMS: atom_id res chain seq x y z
N MET A 1 -29.99 43.15 -21.11
CA MET A 1 -28.73 43.48 -21.83
C MET A 1 -27.49 43.48 -20.92
N ALA A 2 -27.50 42.82 -19.75
CA ALA A 2 -26.34 42.73 -18.83
C ALA A 2 -25.60 41.37 -18.86
N GLU A 3 -26.11 40.41 -19.63
CA GLU A 3 -25.61 39.02 -19.70
C GLU A 3 -24.20 38.81 -20.30
N PRO A 4 -23.73 39.54 -21.36
CA PRO A 4 -22.49 39.16 -22.05
C PRO A 4 -21.23 39.40 -21.21
N ASN A 5 -21.27 40.35 -20.28
CA ASN A 5 -20.14 40.64 -19.40
C ASN A 5 -19.92 39.51 -18.39
N LEU A 6 -21.00 38.86 -17.94
CA LEU A 6 -20.93 37.79 -16.95
C LEU A 6 -20.32 36.53 -17.57
N GLU A 7 -20.74 36.17 -18.79
CA GLU A 7 -20.17 35.05 -19.52
C GLU A 7 -18.68 35.23 -19.79
N MET A 8 -18.26 36.42 -20.26
CA MET A 8 -16.85 36.71 -20.49
C MET A 8 -16.02 36.63 -19.20
N LEU A 9 -16.53 37.14 -18.07
CA LEU A 9 -15.89 37.01 -16.76
C LEU A 9 -15.78 35.55 -16.31
N THR A 10 -16.81 34.73 -16.56
CA THR A 10 -16.75 33.31 -16.21
C THR A 10 -15.73 32.54 -17.05
N MET A 11 -15.62 32.83 -18.35
CA MET A 11 -14.60 32.24 -19.23
C MET A 11 -13.19 32.65 -18.80
N LEU A 12 -12.96 33.94 -18.56
CA LEU A 12 -11.69 34.44 -18.04
C LEU A 12 -11.34 33.77 -16.70
N GLY A 13 -12.32 33.60 -15.81
CA GLY A 13 -12.15 32.90 -14.54
C GLY A 13 -11.74 31.44 -14.71
N ARG A 14 -12.33 30.71 -15.67
CA ARG A 14 -11.96 29.32 -16.00
C ARG A 14 -10.54 29.23 -16.55
N LEU A 15 -10.17 30.09 -17.49
CA LEU A 15 -8.82 30.11 -18.06
C LEU A 15 -7.76 30.45 -17.01
N ALA A 16 -8.04 31.43 -16.15
CA ALA A 16 -7.18 31.80 -15.03
C ALA A 16 -7.03 30.65 -14.03
N LEU A 17 -8.13 29.98 -13.67
CA LEU A 17 -8.10 28.82 -12.78
C LEU A 17 -7.29 27.67 -13.38
N ALA A 18 -7.52 27.31 -14.65
CA ALA A 18 -6.78 26.25 -15.32
C ALA A 18 -5.27 26.52 -15.35
N THR A 19 -4.89 27.78 -15.62
CA THR A 19 -3.50 28.23 -15.57
C THR A 19 -2.92 28.14 -14.15
N ALA A 20 -3.69 28.53 -13.14
CA ALA A 20 -3.30 28.45 -11.74
C ALA A 20 -3.11 26.99 -11.25
N LEU A 21 -3.99 26.07 -11.67
CA LEU A 21 -3.82 24.64 -11.38
C LEU A 21 -2.58 24.06 -12.05
N GLY A 22 -2.32 24.46 -13.31
CA GLY A 22 -1.06 24.12 -13.98
C GLY A 22 0.16 24.67 -13.26
N LEU A 23 0.13 25.92 -12.81
CA LEU A 23 1.22 26.51 -12.01
C LEU A 23 1.43 25.78 -10.68
N LEU A 24 0.36 25.36 -10.00
CA LEU A 24 0.46 24.61 -8.75
C LEU A 24 1.22 23.30 -8.93
N ILE A 25 0.85 22.50 -9.93
CA ILE A 25 1.53 21.24 -10.26
C ILE A 25 2.96 21.52 -10.74
N GLY A 26 3.13 22.54 -11.59
CA GLY A 26 4.42 22.98 -12.11
C GLY A 26 5.39 23.49 -11.05
N LEU A 27 4.88 24.03 -9.92
CA LEU A 27 5.69 24.49 -8.81
C LEU A 27 6.30 23.31 -8.05
N GLU A 28 5.50 22.29 -7.74
CA GLU A 28 6.02 21.04 -7.14
C GLU A 28 7.06 20.42 -8.08
N ARG A 29 6.75 20.31 -9.37
CA ARG A 29 7.64 19.69 -10.33
C ARG A 29 8.94 20.49 -10.52
N GLY A 30 8.83 21.80 -10.69
CA GLY A 30 9.98 22.70 -10.79
C GLY A 30 10.86 22.70 -9.54
N TRP A 31 10.26 22.58 -8.35
CA TRP A 31 11.01 22.44 -7.10
C TRP A 31 11.71 21.08 -6.99
N SER A 32 11.02 19.99 -7.33
CA SER A 32 11.57 18.63 -7.29
C SER A 32 12.77 18.43 -8.22
N GLN A 33 12.77 19.12 -9.36
CA GLN A 33 13.81 19.03 -10.39
C GLN A 33 14.81 20.20 -10.35
N ARG A 34 14.83 21.00 -9.27
CA ARG A 34 15.73 22.17 -9.15
C ARG A 34 17.22 21.81 -9.25
N ALA A 35 17.58 20.59 -8.86
CA ALA A 35 18.95 20.09 -8.90
C ALA A 35 19.32 19.46 -10.27
N ALA A 36 18.33 19.21 -11.13
CA ALA A 36 18.57 18.73 -12.49
C ALA A 36 19.14 19.87 -13.35
N ARG A 37 20.09 19.56 -14.23
CA ARG A 37 20.78 20.54 -15.08
C ARG A 37 19.79 21.38 -15.88
N GLU A 38 20.11 22.65 -16.03
CA GLU A 38 19.40 23.62 -16.86
C GLU A 38 19.43 23.13 -18.33
N GLY A 39 18.31 22.59 -18.83
CA GLY A 39 18.20 22.01 -20.17
C GLY A 39 17.86 20.51 -20.21
N ALA A 40 18.05 19.77 -19.12
CA ALA A 40 17.62 18.37 -18.97
C ALA A 40 16.25 18.26 -18.28
N ARG A 41 15.41 19.30 -18.40
CA ARG A 41 14.12 19.41 -17.73
C ARG A 41 13.03 19.40 -18.79
N LEU A 42 12.41 18.23 -19.01
CA LEU A 42 11.27 18.06 -19.91
C LEU A 42 10.15 19.09 -19.72
N ALA A 43 9.87 19.52 -18.48
CA ALA A 43 8.83 20.50 -18.22
C ALA A 43 9.09 21.32 -16.96
N GLY A 44 9.09 22.65 -17.13
CA GLY A 44 9.15 23.60 -16.02
C GLY A 44 7.77 24.15 -15.64
N LEU A 45 7.76 25.02 -14.63
CA LEU A 45 6.58 25.73 -14.14
C LEU A 45 5.80 26.47 -15.24
N ARG A 46 6.49 27.04 -16.25
CA ARG A 46 5.83 27.67 -17.42
C ARG A 46 5.14 26.64 -18.32
N THR A 47 5.75 25.48 -18.52
CA THR A 47 5.21 24.42 -19.38
C THR A 47 3.88 23.91 -18.81
N PHE A 48 3.82 23.62 -17.51
CA PHE A 48 2.58 23.17 -16.87
C PHE A 48 1.47 24.24 -16.90
N ALA A 49 1.82 25.52 -16.71
CA ALA A 49 0.87 26.62 -16.84
C ALA A 49 0.25 26.68 -18.25
N LEU A 50 1.09 26.59 -19.28
CA LEU A 50 0.67 26.61 -20.68
C LEU A 50 -0.15 25.36 -21.04
N VAL A 51 0.20 24.19 -20.52
CA VAL A 51 -0.56 22.95 -20.76
C VAL A 51 -1.93 22.98 -20.11
N GLY A 52 -2.05 23.53 -18.89
CA GLY A 52 -3.35 23.75 -18.24
C GLY A 52 -4.22 24.72 -19.02
N LEU A 53 -3.64 25.84 -19.48
CA LEU A 53 -4.32 26.80 -20.35
C LEU A 53 -4.75 26.16 -21.68
N LEU A 54 -3.88 25.38 -22.31
CA LEU A 54 -4.16 24.67 -23.56
C LEU A 54 -5.33 23.70 -23.40
N GLY A 55 -5.41 22.97 -22.29
CA GLY A 55 -6.53 22.10 -21.95
C GLY A 55 -7.85 22.86 -21.87
N ALA A 56 -7.87 24.00 -21.19
CA ALA A 56 -9.07 24.82 -21.06
C ALA A 56 -9.51 25.43 -22.39
N LEU A 57 -8.58 25.95 -23.19
CA LEU A 57 -8.87 26.49 -24.52
C LEU A 57 -9.40 25.41 -25.46
N ALA A 58 -8.81 24.22 -25.43
CA ALA A 58 -9.26 23.11 -26.26
C ALA A 58 -10.68 22.67 -25.87
N GLY A 59 -11.01 22.68 -24.59
CA GLY A 59 -12.35 22.36 -24.11
C GLY A 59 -13.42 23.38 -24.47
N GLU A 60 -13.12 24.67 -24.39
CA GLU A 60 -14.02 25.73 -24.89
C GLU A 60 -14.24 25.62 -26.41
N ALA A 61 -13.20 25.28 -27.18
CA ALA A 61 -13.37 24.99 -28.61
C ALA A 61 -14.22 23.73 -28.86
N GLY A 62 -14.14 22.73 -27.96
CA GLY A 62 -14.95 21.52 -27.99
C GLY A 62 -16.44 21.79 -27.82
N THR A 63 -16.81 22.66 -26.88
CA THR A 63 -18.21 23.07 -26.63
C THR A 63 -18.76 23.98 -27.73
N ALA A 64 -17.90 24.73 -28.43
CA ALA A 64 -18.26 25.58 -29.56
C ALA A 64 -18.58 24.81 -30.88
N GLY A 65 -18.66 23.48 -30.84
CA GLY A 65 -19.06 22.63 -31.97
C GLY A 65 -17.96 21.75 -32.55
N ALA A 66 -16.71 21.88 -32.08
CA ALA A 66 -15.58 21.05 -32.51
C ALA A 66 -15.26 19.96 -31.47
N ALA A 67 -16.20 19.06 -31.20
CA ALA A 67 -16.07 18.03 -30.15
C ALA A 67 -14.82 17.12 -30.29
N TRP A 68 -14.28 16.97 -31.51
CA TRP A 68 -13.05 16.22 -31.80
C TRP A 68 -11.76 17.00 -31.46
N PHE A 69 -11.83 18.32 -31.34
CA PHE A 69 -10.68 19.20 -31.17
C PHE A 69 -9.90 18.95 -29.87
N PRO A 70 -10.53 18.78 -28.68
CA PRO A 70 -9.80 18.39 -27.48
C PRO A 70 -9.01 17.09 -27.65
N ALA A 71 -9.59 16.07 -28.28
CA ALA A 71 -8.92 14.79 -28.50
C ALA A 71 -7.71 14.96 -29.43
N LEU A 72 -7.83 15.78 -30.49
CA LEU A 72 -6.71 16.07 -31.38
C LEU A 72 -5.56 16.79 -30.65
N VAL A 73 -5.88 17.81 -29.84
CA VAL A 73 -4.87 18.53 -29.06
C VAL A 73 -4.20 17.61 -28.05
N PHE A 74 -4.95 16.72 -27.40
CA PHE A 74 -4.40 15.71 -26.49
C PHE A 74 -3.44 14.74 -27.19
N LEU A 75 -3.78 14.27 -28.39
CA LEU A 75 -2.89 13.44 -29.20
C LEU A 75 -1.61 14.19 -29.58
N GLY A 76 -1.74 15.45 -30.00
CA GLY A 76 -0.58 16.32 -30.30
C GLY A 76 0.32 16.53 -29.09
N LEU A 77 -0.26 16.80 -27.91
CA LEU A 77 0.48 16.92 -26.66
C LEU A 77 1.18 15.60 -26.30
N THR A 78 0.49 14.47 -26.44
CA THR A 78 1.05 13.14 -26.15
C THR A 78 2.24 12.85 -27.07
N ALA A 79 2.12 13.15 -28.36
CA ALA A 79 3.23 13.01 -29.31
C ALA A 79 4.43 13.90 -28.94
N LEU A 80 4.18 15.15 -28.53
CA LEU A 80 5.24 16.07 -28.07
C LEU A 80 5.93 15.55 -26.79
N VAL A 81 5.14 15.04 -25.83
CA VAL A 81 5.64 14.45 -24.58
C VAL A 81 6.48 13.21 -24.85
N ILE A 82 6.02 12.32 -25.74
CA ILE A 82 6.80 11.13 -26.16
C ILE A 82 8.09 11.56 -26.86
N ALA A 83 8.03 12.51 -27.79
CA ALA A 83 9.21 13.00 -28.49
C ALA A 83 10.23 13.61 -27.51
N GLY A 84 9.77 14.42 -26.57
CA GLY A 84 10.60 14.95 -25.49
C GLY A 84 11.22 13.83 -24.65
N HIS A 85 10.42 12.85 -24.22
CA HIS A 85 10.90 11.72 -23.44
C HIS A 85 11.98 10.91 -24.16
N LEU A 86 11.80 10.66 -25.47
CA LEU A 86 12.79 9.96 -26.29
C LEU A 86 14.11 10.74 -26.42
N VAL A 87 14.05 12.07 -26.44
CA VAL A 87 15.26 12.93 -26.47
C VAL A 87 15.97 12.88 -25.12
N GLU A 88 15.24 12.98 -24.00
CA GLU A 88 15.81 12.94 -22.65
C GLU A 88 16.38 11.55 -22.30
N ALA A 89 15.67 10.47 -22.69
CA ALA A 89 16.09 9.09 -22.48
C ALA A 89 17.40 8.72 -23.20
N ARG A 90 17.81 9.50 -24.21
CA ARG A 90 19.11 9.33 -24.88
C ARG A 90 20.26 10.01 -24.13
N GLN A 91 19.98 10.92 -23.20
CA GLN A 91 20.98 11.75 -22.53
C GLN A 91 21.20 11.35 -21.06
N THR A 92 20.24 10.69 -20.42
CA THR A 92 20.29 10.39 -18.97
C THR A 92 19.74 8.99 -18.68
N GLU A 93 20.42 8.23 -17.80
CA GLU A 93 19.94 6.91 -17.30
C GLU A 93 18.85 7.02 -16.22
N ASP A 94 18.44 8.24 -15.84
CA ASP A 94 17.37 8.46 -14.87
C ASP A 94 16.00 8.56 -15.56
N TYR A 95 15.24 7.47 -15.50
CA TYR A 95 13.94 7.33 -16.16
C TYR A 95 12.79 7.74 -15.22
N GLY A 96 12.12 8.85 -15.54
CA GLY A 96 11.03 9.38 -14.71
C GLY A 96 9.75 9.71 -15.48
N LEU A 97 8.97 8.72 -15.93
CA LEU A 97 7.69 8.86 -16.65
C LEU A 97 6.60 9.70 -15.93
N THR A 98 6.81 10.00 -14.65
CA THR A 98 5.86 10.75 -13.82
C THR A 98 5.66 12.19 -14.27
N THR A 99 6.64 12.80 -14.96
CA THR A 99 6.55 14.19 -15.42
C THR A 99 5.68 14.30 -16.66
N GLU A 100 5.84 13.34 -17.57
CA GLU A 100 5.11 13.13 -18.80
C GLU A 100 3.63 12.88 -18.49
N ILE A 101 3.37 11.95 -17.56
CA ILE A 101 2.01 11.68 -17.08
C ILE A 101 1.40 12.94 -16.44
N ALA A 102 2.18 13.69 -15.65
CA ALA A 102 1.68 14.90 -15.01
C ALA A 102 1.28 15.99 -16.03
N LEU A 103 1.99 16.13 -17.15
CA LEU A 103 1.61 17.05 -18.23
C LEU A 103 0.26 16.64 -18.84
N LEU A 104 0.09 15.35 -19.15
CA LEU A 104 -1.18 14.83 -19.69
C LEU A 104 -2.33 15.05 -18.70
N VAL A 105 -2.12 14.78 -17.41
CA VAL A 105 -3.12 15.03 -16.37
C VAL A 105 -3.45 16.52 -16.27
N THR A 106 -2.45 17.41 -16.36
CA THR A 106 -2.66 18.86 -16.29
C THR A 106 -3.51 19.37 -17.44
N TYR A 107 -3.33 18.82 -18.65
CA TYR A 107 -4.22 19.10 -19.78
C TYR A 107 -5.67 18.69 -19.49
N VAL A 108 -5.87 17.46 -18.99
CA VAL A 108 -7.21 16.94 -18.66
C VAL A 108 -7.89 17.78 -17.56
N LEU A 109 -7.12 18.27 -16.59
CA LEU A 109 -7.64 19.18 -15.57
C LEU A 109 -8.06 20.53 -16.15
N GLY A 110 -7.26 21.12 -17.04
CA GLY A 110 -7.64 22.33 -17.77
C GLY A 110 -8.92 22.15 -18.59
N LEU A 111 -9.01 21.04 -19.32
CA LEU A 111 -10.21 20.63 -20.06
C LEU A 111 -11.43 20.51 -19.12
N SER A 112 -11.28 19.87 -17.97
CA SER A 112 -12.35 19.72 -16.98
C SER A 112 -12.83 21.07 -16.42
N VAL A 113 -11.91 22.02 -16.21
CA VAL A 113 -12.23 23.39 -15.77
C VAL A 113 -13.09 24.12 -16.81
N SER A 114 -12.78 23.99 -18.10
CA SER A 114 -13.60 24.59 -19.17
C SER A 114 -15.02 24.03 -19.22
N GLN A 115 -15.21 22.77 -18.86
CA GLN A 115 -16.53 22.12 -18.80
C GLN A 115 -17.33 22.49 -17.54
N GLY A 116 -16.79 23.36 -16.67
CA GLY A 116 -17.46 23.82 -15.44
C GLY A 116 -17.22 22.95 -14.21
N HIS A 117 -16.40 21.89 -14.32
CA HIS A 117 -16.08 20.98 -13.21
C HIS A 117 -14.97 21.55 -12.30
N LEU A 118 -15.19 22.74 -11.75
CA LEU A 118 -14.17 23.51 -11.01
C LEU A 118 -13.69 22.81 -9.73
N LEU A 119 -14.61 22.34 -8.89
CA LEU A 119 -14.30 21.73 -7.59
C LEU A 119 -13.57 20.39 -7.72
N THR A 120 -14.01 19.56 -8.66
CA THR A 120 -13.37 18.26 -8.92
C THR A 120 -11.99 18.46 -9.52
N ALA A 121 -11.84 19.35 -10.51
CA ALA A 121 -10.53 19.64 -11.12
C ALA A 121 -9.53 20.19 -10.10
N SER A 122 -9.94 21.13 -9.24
CA SER A 122 -9.06 21.69 -8.22
C SER A 122 -8.71 20.68 -7.13
N SER A 123 -9.67 19.84 -6.69
CA SER A 123 -9.40 18.77 -5.71
C SER A 123 -8.42 17.73 -6.27
N VAL A 124 -8.63 17.29 -7.52
CA VAL A 124 -7.72 16.35 -8.19
C VAL A 124 -6.34 16.98 -8.40
N ALA A 125 -6.26 18.26 -8.79
CA ALA A 125 -4.98 18.97 -8.93
C ALA A 125 -4.18 18.99 -7.62
N VAL A 126 -4.84 19.25 -6.48
CA VAL A 126 -4.20 19.22 -5.15
C VAL A 126 -3.74 17.80 -4.80
N VAL A 127 -4.60 16.79 -4.97
CA VAL A 127 -4.24 15.38 -4.70
C VAL A 127 -3.06 14.94 -5.56
N VAL A 128 -3.08 15.26 -6.86
CA VAL A 128 -1.98 15.01 -7.79
C VAL A 128 -0.72 15.69 -7.28
N THR A 129 -0.77 16.99 -6.97
CA THR A 129 0.39 17.75 -6.47
C THR A 129 0.98 17.13 -5.19
N ILE A 130 0.14 16.71 -4.24
CA ILE A 130 0.59 16.02 -3.02
C ILE A 130 1.26 14.69 -3.37
N LEU A 131 0.61 13.86 -4.18
CA LEU A 131 1.12 12.56 -4.61
C LEU A 131 2.48 12.70 -5.31
N LEU A 132 2.60 13.71 -6.18
CA LEU A 132 3.81 14.05 -6.92
C LEU A 132 4.95 14.45 -5.96
N GLY A 133 4.63 15.24 -4.93
CA GLY A 133 5.57 15.73 -3.90
C GLY A 133 6.07 14.65 -2.95
N MET A 134 5.32 13.57 -2.74
CA MET A 134 5.72 12.47 -1.86
C MET A 134 6.77 11.52 -2.47
N LYS A 135 7.08 11.64 -3.77
CA LYS A 135 8.03 10.75 -4.48
C LYS A 135 9.37 10.55 -3.73
N PRO A 136 10.07 11.59 -3.23
CA PRO A 136 11.38 11.43 -2.58
C PRO A 136 11.28 10.74 -1.21
N GLN A 137 10.12 10.85 -0.56
CA GLN A 137 9.85 10.14 0.69
C GLN A 137 9.59 8.68 0.37
N LEU A 138 8.67 8.35 -0.53
CA LEU A 138 8.40 6.97 -0.92
C LEU A 138 9.68 6.22 -1.32
N HIS A 139 10.55 6.84 -2.12
CA HIS A 139 11.80 6.20 -2.52
C HIS A 139 12.75 5.96 -1.33
N ARG A 140 12.89 6.93 -0.42
CA ARG A 140 13.69 6.76 0.81
C ARG A 140 13.13 5.68 1.74
N TRP A 141 11.80 5.57 1.83
CA TRP A 141 11.16 4.52 2.62
C TRP A 141 11.37 3.16 1.97
N LEU A 142 11.23 3.07 0.65
CA LEU A 142 11.48 1.85 -0.11
C LEU A 142 12.94 1.40 -0.04
N GLN A 143 13.90 2.32 -0.08
CA GLN A 143 15.33 2.02 0.11
C GLN A 143 15.67 1.52 1.52
N ARG A 144 14.83 1.80 2.53
CA ARG A 144 14.99 1.27 3.88
C ARG A 144 14.38 -0.13 4.02
N LEU A 145 13.57 -0.57 3.07
CA LEU A 145 12.97 -1.90 3.11
C LEU A 145 13.98 -2.95 2.65
N GLU A 146 14.13 -4.01 3.43
CA GLU A 146 14.93 -5.17 3.05
C GLU A 146 14.13 -6.09 2.10
N PRO A 147 14.80 -6.85 1.20
CA PRO A 147 14.11 -7.77 0.30
C PRO A 147 13.20 -8.77 1.03
N VAL A 148 13.63 -9.26 2.19
CA VAL A 148 12.85 -10.18 3.04
C VAL A 148 11.55 -9.54 3.52
N GLU A 149 11.57 -8.25 3.87
CA GLU A 149 10.38 -7.52 4.30
C GLU A 149 9.39 -7.35 3.14
N ILE A 150 9.88 -7.08 1.93
CA ILE A 150 9.05 -6.98 0.72
C ILE A 150 8.38 -8.32 0.41
N HIS A 151 9.12 -9.42 0.49
CA HIS A 151 8.55 -10.76 0.32
C HIS A 151 7.48 -11.09 1.37
N ALA A 152 7.72 -10.74 2.63
CA ALA A 152 6.73 -10.92 3.70
C ALA A 152 5.47 -10.07 3.49
N LEU A 153 5.63 -8.81 3.07
CA LEU A 153 4.52 -7.92 2.70
C LEU A 153 3.70 -8.48 1.53
N MET A 154 4.38 -9.01 0.51
CA MET A 154 3.73 -9.60 -0.66
C MET A 154 3.00 -10.89 -0.32
N GLN A 155 3.57 -11.74 0.55
CA GLN A 155 2.87 -12.93 1.08
C GLN A 155 1.64 -12.54 1.89
N LEU A 156 1.76 -11.55 2.79
CA LEU A 156 0.64 -11.03 3.58
C LEU A 156 -0.46 -10.44 2.70
N ALA A 157 -0.09 -9.70 1.64
CA ALA A 157 -1.02 -9.17 0.65
C ALA A 157 -1.70 -10.29 -0.15
N LEU A 158 -0.95 -11.33 -0.55
CA LEU A 158 -1.51 -12.48 -1.27
C LEU A 158 -2.56 -13.21 -0.41
N ILE A 159 -2.24 -13.51 0.84
CA ILE A 159 -3.17 -14.23 1.72
C ILE A 159 -4.41 -13.38 2.07
N SER A 160 -4.26 -12.06 2.23
CA SER A 160 -5.34 -11.17 2.66
C SER A 160 -6.19 -10.61 1.52
N VAL A 161 -5.58 -10.14 0.43
CA VAL A 161 -6.29 -9.46 -0.67
C VAL A 161 -6.75 -10.46 -1.73
N VAL A 162 -6.00 -11.54 -1.96
CA VAL A 162 -6.32 -12.51 -3.01
C VAL A 162 -7.03 -13.74 -2.46
N LEU A 163 -6.49 -14.37 -1.41
CA LEU A 163 -7.10 -15.60 -0.86
C LEU A 163 -8.39 -15.32 -0.08
N LEU A 164 -8.38 -14.34 0.83
CA LEU A 164 -9.53 -14.08 1.70
C LEU A 164 -10.86 -13.87 0.95
N PRO A 165 -10.97 -13.06 -0.12
CA PRO A 165 -12.24 -12.88 -0.82
C PRO A 165 -12.66 -14.10 -1.66
N VAL A 166 -11.73 -15.00 -1.97
CA VAL A 166 -12.02 -16.25 -2.71
C VAL A 166 -12.66 -17.30 -1.78
N LEU A 167 -12.49 -17.18 -0.46
CA LEU A 167 -13.04 -18.16 0.47
C LEU A 167 -14.55 -17.96 0.69
N PRO A 168 -15.36 -19.02 0.54
CA PRO A 168 -16.78 -18.96 0.84
C PRO A 168 -17.02 -18.79 2.35
N ASP A 169 -17.81 -17.78 2.72
CA ASP A 169 -18.27 -17.55 4.10
C ASP A 169 -19.43 -18.50 4.47
N ARG A 170 -19.14 -19.81 4.49
CA ARG A 170 -20.09 -20.85 4.87
C ARG A 170 -19.45 -21.82 5.85
N GLY A 171 -20.21 -22.22 6.87
CA GLY A 171 -19.79 -23.27 7.81
C GLY A 171 -19.81 -24.64 7.13
N PHE A 172 -18.74 -25.40 7.25
CA PHE A 172 -18.64 -26.79 6.82
C PHE A 172 -18.63 -27.72 8.06
N GLY A 173 -19.30 -28.88 7.98
CA GLY A 173 -19.32 -29.90 9.03
C GLY A 173 -20.58 -29.92 9.94
N PRO A 174 -20.71 -30.90 10.85
CA PRO A 174 -21.84 -30.98 11.78
C PRO A 174 -21.89 -29.73 12.66
N TRP A 175 -23.07 -29.11 12.78
CA TRP A 175 -23.29 -27.84 13.50
C TRP A 175 -22.68 -26.57 12.87
N GLU A 176 -22.26 -26.60 11.59
CA GLU A 176 -21.64 -25.45 10.89
C GLU A 176 -20.39 -24.87 11.59
N ALA A 177 -19.74 -25.63 12.46
CA ALA A 177 -18.72 -25.12 13.38
C ALA A 177 -17.42 -24.64 12.69
N LEU A 178 -17.10 -25.14 11.49
CA LEU A 178 -15.88 -24.77 10.76
C LEU A 178 -16.21 -23.80 9.64
N ASN A 179 -15.97 -22.50 9.88
CA ASN A 179 -16.05 -21.48 8.83
C ASN A 179 -14.64 -21.17 8.30
N PRO A 180 -14.29 -21.55 7.06
CA PRO A 180 -12.98 -21.33 6.47
C PRO A 180 -12.59 -19.86 6.40
N TYR A 181 -13.55 -18.97 6.14
CA TYR A 181 -13.32 -17.52 6.11
C TYR A 181 -12.86 -17.00 7.48
N ARG A 182 -13.53 -17.42 8.57
CA ARG A 182 -13.14 -17.03 9.93
C ARG A 182 -11.77 -17.58 10.35
N ILE A 183 -11.48 -18.83 9.99
CA ILE A 183 -10.18 -19.45 10.30
C ILE A 183 -9.06 -18.71 9.55
N TRP A 184 -9.24 -18.41 8.27
CA TRP A 184 -8.24 -17.62 7.52
C TRP A 184 -8.13 -16.21 8.10
N LEU A 185 -9.23 -15.54 8.43
CA LEU A 185 -9.18 -14.21 9.04
C LEU A 185 -8.27 -14.17 10.28
N MET A 186 -8.31 -15.20 11.13
CA MET A 186 -7.39 -15.33 12.27
C MET A 186 -5.91 -15.43 11.85
N VAL A 187 -5.59 -16.18 10.79
CA VAL A 187 -4.20 -16.28 10.30
C VAL A 187 -3.73 -14.95 9.69
N VAL A 188 -4.57 -14.25 8.93
CA VAL A 188 -4.26 -12.89 8.43
C VAL A 188 -3.99 -11.95 9.61
N LEU A 189 -4.82 -12.00 10.65
CA LEU A 189 -4.68 -11.15 11.84
C LEU A 189 -3.36 -11.42 12.56
N ILE A 190 -3.02 -12.70 12.79
CA ILE A 190 -1.78 -13.09 13.46
C ILE A 190 -0.58 -12.62 12.63
N SER A 191 -0.55 -12.91 11.33
CA SER A 191 0.54 -12.48 10.44
C SER A 191 0.69 -10.97 10.37
N ALA A 192 -0.42 -10.22 10.32
CA ALA A 192 -0.41 -8.76 10.32
C ALA A 192 0.17 -8.20 11.64
N ILE A 193 -0.20 -8.77 12.79
CA ILE A 193 0.34 -8.36 14.09
C ILE A 193 1.81 -8.74 14.23
N SER A 194 2.23 -9.92 13.76
CA SER A 194 3.64 -10.32 13.73
C SER A 194 4.47 -9.35 12.88
N PHE A 195 3.97 -9.01 11.69
CA PHE A 195 4.62 -8.09 10.77
C PHE A 195 4.69 -6.66 11.33
N ALA A 196 3.58 -6.17 11.92
CA ALA A 196 3.56 -4.89 12.61
C ALA A 196 4.53 -4.87 13.81
N GLY A 197 4.64 -5.97 14.56
CA GLY A 197 5.57 -6.11 15.67
C GLY A 197 7.02 -6.06 15.25
N TYR A 198 7.35 -6.72 14.13
CA TYR A 198 8.66 -6.62 13.52
C TYR A 198 9.00 -5.14 13.20
N PHE A 199 8.10 -4.40 12.53
CA PHE A 199 8.31 -2.96 12.26
C PHE A 199 8.43 -2.11 13.53
N ALA A 200 7.61 -2.38 14.55
CA ALA A 200 7.69 -1.68 15.83
C ALA A 200 9.04 -1.92 16.53
N THR A 201 9.56 -3.14 16.50
CA THR A 201 10.89 -3.46 17.04
C THR A 201 12.02 -2.83 16.24
N ARG A 202 11.89 -2.74 14.92
CA ARG A 202 12.87 -2.12 14.02
C ARG A 202 12.96 -0.61 14.24
N ILE A 203 11.83 0.08 14.46
CA ILE A 203 11.78 1.54 14.61
C ILE A 203 12.06 1.98 16.06
N ALA A 204 11.48 1.33 17.06
CA ALA A 204 11.57 1.73 18.46
C ALA A 204 12.67 0.99 19.26
N GLY A 205 13.35 0.02 18.63
CA GLY A 205 14.29 -0.89 19.26
C GLY A 205 13.61 -2.09 19.92
N PRO A 206 14.34 -3.19 20.21
CA PRO A 206 13.76 -4.47 20.63
C PRO A 206 12.89 -4.37 21.90
N ARG A 207 13.32 -3.58 22.89
CA ARG A 207 12.61 -3.46 24.17
C ARG A 207 11.33 -2.61 24.09
N ARG A 208 11.37 -1.47 23.41
CA ARG A 208 10.20 -0.57 23.32
C ARG A 208 9.23 -1.02 22.24
N GLY A 209 9.72 -1.60 21.15
CA GLY A 209 8.88 -2.12 20.08
C GLY A 209 7.96 -3.24 20.54
N LEU A 210 8.46 -4.19 21.33
CA LEU A 210 7.64 -5.27 21.90
C LEU A 210 6.57 -4.73 22.87
N MET A 211 6.84 -3.67 23.63
CA MET A 211 5.81 -3.06 24.48
C MET A 211 4.77 -2.29 23.66
N LEU A 212 5.18 -1.52 22.65
CA LEU A 212 4.27 -0.77 21.78
C LEU A 212 3.36 -1.70 20.97
N THR A 213 3.88 -2.82 20.48
CA THR A 213 3.09 -3.81 19.73
C THR A 213 2.10 -4.53 20.64
N ALA A 214 2.49 -4.84 21.88
CA ALA A 214 1.60 -5.48 22.84
C ALA A 214 0.44 -4.55 23.24
N LEU A 215 0.72 -3.27 23.49
CA LEU A 215 -0.30 -2.29 23.84
C LEU A 215 -1.21 -1.97 22.64
N GLY A 216 -0.63 -1.68 21.47
CA GLY A 216 -1.40 -1.35 20.27
C GLY A 216 -2.16 -2.54 19.69
N GLY A 217 -1.52 -3.72 19.62
CA GLY A 217 -2.14 -4.95 19.16
C GLY A 217 -3.15 -5.51 20.17
N GLY A 218 -2.92 -5.33 21.46
CA GLY A 218 -3.81 -5.82 22.52
C GLY A 218 -5.15 -5.09 22.56
N LEU A 219 -5.16 -3.81 22.17
CA LEU A 219 -6.37 -3.03 21.93
C LEU A 219 -7.16 -3.52 20.71
N ALA A 220 -6.48 -4.04 19.69
CA ALA A 220 -7.13 -4.56 18.48
C ALA A 220 -7.64 -6.00 18.69
N SER A 221 -6.83 -6.88 19.27
CA SER A 221 -7.19 -8.26 19.62
C SER A 221 -6.20 -8.87 20.60
N SER A 222 -6.61 -8.98 21.86
CA SER A 222 -5.80 -9.56 22.95
C SER A 222 -5.47 -11.04 22.69
N THR A 223 -6.35 -11.79 22.02
CA THR A 223 -6.13 -13.19 21.64
C THR A 223 -5.03 -13.33 20.59
N ALA A 224 -5.03 -12.48 19.56
CA ALA A 224 -4.05 -12.57 18.48
C ALA A 224 -2.65 -12.14 18.93
N VAL A 225 -2.54 -11.13 19.82
CA VAL A 225 -1.26 -10.77 20.45
C VAL A 225 -0.73 -11.89 21.33
N THR A 226 -1.59 -12.53 22.14
CA THR A 226 -1.19 -13.64 23.01
C THR A 226 -0.66 -14.83 22.20
N LEU A 227 -1.37 -15.22 21.12
CA LEU A 227 -0.92 -16.30 20.23
C LEU A 227 0.40 -15.96 19.53
N ASN A 228 0.57 -14.71 19.09
CA ASN A 228 1.80 -14.27 18.45
C ASN A 228 3.00 -14.28 19.44
N TYR A 229 2.82 -13.77 20.66
CA TYR A 229 3.89 -13.70 21.65
C TYR A 229 4.24 -15.08 22.23
N ALA A 230 3.26 -15.99 22.32
CA ALA A 230 3.51 -17.38 22.67
C ALA A 230 4.36 -18.10 21.62
N ARG A 231 4.16 -17.81 20.32
CA ARG A 231 5.01 -18.34 19.24
C ARG A 231 6.43 -17.75 19.30
N LEU A 232 6.54 -16.42 19.40
CA LEU A 232 7.84 -15.72 19.49
C LEU A 232 8.67 -16.15 20.73
N GLY A 233 8.02 -16.44 21.85
CA GLY A 233 8.69 -16.89 23.08
C GLY A 233 9.30 -18.29 22.98
N ARG A 234 8.85 -19.12 22.03
CA ARG A 234 9.47 -20.42 21.72
C ARG A 234 10.72 -20.27 20.88
N GLU A 235 10.79 -19.24 20.03
CA GLU A 235 11.92 -19.00 19.12
C GLU A 235 13.03 -18.14 19.75
N GLN A 236 12.69 -17.20 20.64
CA GLN A 236 13.63 -16.24 21.22
C GLN A 236 13.66 -16.31 22.76
N GLN A 237 14.38 -17.30 23.30
CA GLN A 237 14.48 -17.56 24.75
C GLN A 237 15.00 -16.35 25.56
N ALA A 238 15.88 -15.53 24.99
CA ALA A 238 16.47 -14.35 25.67
C ALA A 238 15.47 -13.21 25.95
N LEU A 239 14.30 -13.20 25.31
CA LEU A 239 13.29 -12.12 25.42
C LEU A 239 12.01 -12.57 26.14
N GLN A 240 11.97 -13.80 26.67
CA GLN A 240 10.78 -14.40 27.30
C GLN A 240 10.18 -13.53 28.41
N GLY A 241 11.00 -12.94 29.28
CA GLY A 241 10.52 -12.06 30.35
C GLY A 241 9.83 -10.78 29.83
N LEU A 242 10.29 -10.26 28.68
CA LEU A 242 9.70 -9.07 28.06
C LEU A 242 8.42 -9.40 27.29
N LEU A 243 8.36 -10.58 26.66
CA LEU A 243 7.17 -11.08 25.98
C LEU A 243 6.05 -11.39 26.99
N ALA A 244 6.37 -12.02 28.13
CA ALA A 244 5.42 -12.25 29.22
C ALA A 244 4.86 -10.94 29.78
N ALA A 245 5.72 -9.93 30.01
CA ALA A 245 5.28 -8.60 30.41
C ALA A 245 4.38 -7.93 29.35
N GLY A 246 4.64 -8.16 28.06
CA GLY A 246 3.78 -7.68 26.97
C GLY A 246 2.40 -8.35 26.95
N VAL A 247 2.30 -9.67 27.16
CA VAL A 247 1.00 -10.37 27.24
C VAL A 247 0.18 -9.87 28.44
N LEU A 248 0.84 -9.65 29.59
CA LEU A 248 0.19 -9.06 30.76
C LEU A 248 -0.29 -7.64 30.47
N ALA A 249 0.54 -6.81 29.80
CA ALA A 249 0.16 -5.46 29.40
C ALA A 249 -1.05 -5.45 28.44
N ALA A 250 -1.06 -6.33 27.43
CA ALA A 250 -2.17 -6.49 26.49
C ALA A 250 -3.47 -6.95 27.16
N SER A 251 -3.36 -7.74 28.24
CA SER A 251 -4.50 -8.18 29.03
C SER A 251 -5.03 -7.05 29.92
N THR A 252 -4.14 -6.20 30.46
CA THR A 252 -4.53 -5.03 31.28
C THR A 252 -5.16 -3.90 30.47
N THR A 253 -4.79 -3.71 29.20
CA THR A 253 -5.40 -2.68 28.33
C THR A 253 -6.86 -2.96 27.96
N MET A 254 -7.33 -4.20 28.12
CA MET A 254 -8.75 -4.54 28.00
C MET A 254 -9.55 -4.15 29.26
N PHE A 255 -8.87 -3.84 30.37
CA PHE A 255 -9.50 -3.62 31.68
C PHE A 255 -9.85 -2.17 32.07
N PRO A 256 -9.65 -1.08 31.31
CA PRO A 256 -10.16 0.21 31.74
C PRO A 256 -11.64 0.32 31.34
N HIS A 257 -12.51 -0.47 31.99
CA HIS A 257 -13.91 -0.08 32.15
C HIS A 257 -13.98 0.87 33.36
N PRO A 258 -14.35 2.15 33.18
CA PRO A 258 -14.35 3.14 34.26
C PRO A 258 -15.63 2.96 35.09
N GLY A 259 -15.63 1.97 35.99
CA GLY A 259 -16.76 1.76 36.88
C GLY A 259 -16.58 0.49 37.70
N GLY A 260 -16.28 0.65 38.98
CA GLY A 260 -16.37 -0.44 39.95
C GLY A 260 -15.16 -0.52 40.87
N GLY A 261 -15.15 0.29 41.92
CA GLY A 261 -14.38 -0.03 43.11
C GLY A 261 -14.89 -1.34 43.72
N GLY A 262 -13.99 -2.17 44.23
CA GLY A 262 -14.36 -3.42 44.90
C GLY A 262 -13.18 -4.33 45.06
N ALA A 263 -12.70 -4.43 46.30
CA ALA A 263 -11.64 -5.32 46.72
C ALA A 263 -11.96 -6.81 46.42
N GLY A 264 -10.90 -7.60 46.20
CA GLY A 264 -10.92 -9.06 46.35
C GLY A 264 -11.50 -9.83 45.17
N GLY A 265 -10.64 -10.22 44.23
CA GLY A 265 -11.01 -11.08 43.11
C GLY A 265 -9.79 -11.75 42.51
N THR A 266 -9.35 -12.82 43.17
CA THR A 266 -8.53 -13.93 42.69
C THR A 266 -8.13 -13.91 41.21
N PHE A 267 -6.81 -13.89 41.01
CA PHE A 267 -6.06 -14.65 39.99
C PHE A 267 -6.92 -15.68 39.23
N ALA A 268 -7.41 -15.31 38.05
CA ALA A 268 -7.78 -16.27 37.02
C ALA A 268 -6.53 -16.48 36.16
N ALA A 269 -5.59 -17.25 36.71
CA ALA A 269 -4.61 -17.94 35.88
C ALA A 269 -5.39 -18.75 34.83
N ALA A 270 -5.19 -18.41 33.56
CA ALA A 270 -5.58 -19.28 32.46
C ALA A 270 -4.95 -20.67 32.68
N PRO A 271 -5.67 -21.75 32.33
CA PRO A 271 -5.40 -23.09 32.84
C PRO A 271 -4.02 -23.62 32.42
N PRO A 272 -3.41 -24.52 33.21
CA PRO A 272 -2.18 -25.23 32.86
C PRO A 272 -2.50 -26.33 31.84
N ALA A 273 -2.80 -25.95 30.59
CA ALA A 273 -3.00 -26.90 29.48
C ALA A 273 -1.75 -27.04 28.58
N ALA A 274 -0.61 -26.46 28.97
CA ALA A 274 0.61 -26.39 28.16
C ALA A 274 1.80 -27.17 28.75
N ALA A 275 1.57 -28.17 29.60
CA ALA A 275 2.63 -29.01 30.19
C ALA A 275 2.53 -30.51 29.82
N GLY A 276 1.52 -30.95 29.07
CA GLY A 276 1.32 -32.38 28.77
C GLY A 276 1.02 -32.74 27.31
N GLY A 277 0.95 -31.76 26.39
CA GLY A 277 0.55 -32.00 24.99
C GLY A 277 1.65 -31.80 23.94
N ALA A 278 2.89 -31.52 24.38
CA ALA A 278 4.01 -31.30 23.46
C ALA A 278 4.42 -32.59 22.74
N ASP A 279 4.35 -33.74 23.43
CA ASP A 279 4.75 -35.04 22.86
C ASP A 279 3.74 -35.60 21.84
N ASP A 280 2.45 -35.28 21.97
CA ASP A 280 1.40 -35.77 21.05
C ASP A 280 1.30 -34.94 19.76
N LEU A 281 1.63 -33.64 19.81
CA LEU A 281 1.68 -32.78 18.61
C LEU A 281 2.97 -32.97 17.80
N GLU A 282 4.07 -33.40 18.43
CA GLU A 282 5.31 -33.80 17.75
C GLU A 282 5.14 -35.12 16.99
N ARG A 283 4.34 -36.06 17.51
CA ARG A 283 3.98 -37.30 16.80
C ARG A 283 3.04 -37.07 15.61
N LEU A 284 2.13 -36.10 15.71
CA LEU A 284 1.22 -35.75 14.61
C LEU A 284 1.89 -34.89 13.52
N SER A 285 2.90 -34.08 13.88
CA SER A 285 3.68 -33.31 12.89
C SER A 285 4.65 -34.19 12.09
N HIS A 286 5.27 -35.20 12.71
CA HIS A 286 6.10 -36.18 11.99
C HIS A 286 5.27 -37.07 11.04
N GLY A 287 4.01 -37.40 11.38
CA GLY A 287 3.11 -38.16 10.52
C GLY A 287 2.62 -37.37 9.29
N LEU A 288 2.36 -36.06 9.44
CA LEU A 288 1.89 -35.22 8.33
C LEU A 288 3.01 -34.83 7.34
N VAL A 289 4.25 -34.70 7.82
CA VAL A 289 5.42 -34.44 6.95
C VAL A 289 5.85 -35.69 6.18
N ALA A 290 5.64 -36.90 6.73
CA ALA A 290 5.91 -38.15 6.02
C ALA A 290 4.96 -38.43 4.85
N VAL A 291 3.68 -38.04 4.96
CA VAL A 291 2.69 -38.22 3.87
C VAL A 291 2.89 -37.23 2.71
N ALA A 292 3.50 -36.06 2.97
CA ALA A 292 3.82 -35.08 1.92
C ALA A 292 5.15 -35.36 1.19
N GLY A 293 5.97 -36.31 1.68
CA GLY A 293 7.29 -36.62 1.12
C GLY A 293 7.38 -37.83 0.17
N ASP A 294 6.34 -38.65 0.07
CA ASP A 294 6.40 -39.96 -0.63
C ASP A 294 5.72 -39.94 -2.03
N GLY A 295 5.35 -38.76 -2.52
CA GLY A 295 4.69 -38.58 -3.83
C GLY A 295 5.61 -38.45 -5.05
N GLU A 296 6.93 -38.29 -4.87
CA GLU A 296 7.86 -37.94 -5.97
C GLU A 296 9.02 -38.92 -6.22
N ARG A 297 8.95 -40.18 -5.73
CA ARG A 297 9.99 -41.21 -6.02
C ARG A 297 9.46 -42.48 -6.70
N GLY A 298 8.42 -42.33 -7.52
CA GLY A 298 7.75 -43.45 -8.17
C GLY A 298 7.62 -43.33 -9.69
N ARG A 299 8.68 -42.99 -10.45
CA ARG A 299 8.79 -43.30 -11.89
C ARG A 299 10.11 -42.79 -12.48
N CYS A 300 11.08 -43.69 -12.62
CA CYS A 300 12.03 -43.74 -13.73
C CYS A 300 12.75 -45.09 -13.65
N GLY A 301 12.03 -46.14 -14.04
CA GLY A 301 12.59 -47.45 -14.27
C GLY A 301 13.31 -47.49 -15.62
N GLY A 302 14.58 -47.89 -15.57
CA GLY A 302 15.17 -48.87 -16.48
C GLY A 302 15.45 -48.44 -17.91
N ILE A 303 16.72 -48.14 -18.20
CA ILE A 303 17.40 -48.63 -19.41
C ILE A 303 18.87 -48.95 -19.07
N SER A 304 19.16 -50.25 -18.95
CA SER A 304 20.44 -50.88 -19.31
C SER A 304 20.14 -51.69 -20.59
N PRO A 305 21.09 -52.17 -21.43
CA PRO A 305 22.54 -52.32 -21.21
C PRO A 305 23.41 -51.93 -22.42
N ALA A 306 24.74 -51.92 -22.24
CA ALA A 306 25.72 -52.45 -23.20
C ALA A 306 27.17 -52.20 -22.74
N GLN A 307 27.81 -53.25 -22.25
CA GLN A 307 29.22 -53.58 -22.55
C GLN A 307 29.32 -53.95 -24.06
N PRO A 308 30.50 -54.04 -24.73
CA PRO A 308 31.73 -54.63 -24.16
C PRO A 308 33.10 -54.12 -24.69
N LEU A 309 34.14 -54.71 -24.04
CA LEU A 309 35.57 -54.85 -24.38
C LEU A 309 36.48 -53.62 -24.25
#